data_AF-A0AAW2S5I6-F1
#
_entry.id   AF-A0AAW2S5I6-F1
#
_cell.length_a   1.000
_cell.length_b   1.000
_cell.length_c   1.000
_cell.angle_alpha   90.00
_cell.angle_beta   90.00
_cell.angle_gamma   90.00
#
_symmetry.space_group_name_H-M   'P 1'
#
loop_
_entity.id
_entity.type
_entity.pdbx_description
1 polymer ?
#
loop_
_entity_poly.entity_id
_entity_poly.type
_entity_poly.pdbx_seq_one_letter_code
_entity_poly.pdbx_strand_id
1 'polypeptide(L)'
;NLDSKIHHNNLLNNILAKIEGNNSHADDAIMLDKDGYVSETNATNIFLVKKGRVATPSADYCLPGITRATVMELVVKENLVLVERHISLSEFHTADE
;
A
#
# COMPACT_ATOMS: atom_id res chain seq x y z
N ASN A 1 -13.79 -16.06 -1.46
CA ASN A 1 -12.82 -14.95 -1.45
C ASN A 1 -13.56 -13.67 -1.14
N LEU A 2 -13.12 -12.98 -0.09
CA LEU A 2 -13.56 -11.64 0.25
C LEU A 2 -12.78 -10.67 -0.63
N ASP A 3 -13.48 -9.81 -1.38
CA ASP A 3 -12.84 -8.86 -2.29
C ASP A 3 -12.27 -7.68 -1.50
N SER A 4 -10.95 -7.48 -1.55
CA SER A 4 -10.26 -6.43 -0.80
C SER A 4 -10.60 -5.01 -1.29
N LYS A 5 -11.26 -4.86 -2.44
CA LYS A 5 -11.70 -3.56 -2.97
C LYS A 5 -12.97 -3.05 -2.30
N ILE A 6 -13.64 -3.88 -1.49
CA ILE A 6 -14.87 -3.52 -0.79
C ILE A 6 -14.54 -3.05 0.62
N HIS A 7 -14.85 -1.79 0.94
CA HIS A 7 -14.72 -1.27 2.29
C HIS A 7 -15.88 -1.77 3.17
N HIS A 8 -15.70 -2.91 3.83
CA HIS A 8 -16.71 -3.59 4.64
C HIS A 8 -16.32 -3.73 6.12
N ASN A 9 -17.26 -4.14 6.97
CA ASN A 9 -17.01 -4.39 8.40
C ASN A 9 -16.26 -5.70 8.71
N ASN A 10 -15.99 -6.54 7.72
CA ASN A 10 -15.20 -7.77 7.89
C ASN A 10 -13.69 -7.48 7.92
N LEU A 11 -13.23 -6.71 8.91
CA LEU A 11 -11.85 -6.20 8.99
C LEU A 11 -10.85 -7.16 9.68
N LEU A 12 -11.16 -8.46 9.76
CA LEU A 12 -10.35 -9.39 10.53
C LEU A 12 -8.90 -9.47 10.03
N ASN A 13 -8.69 -9.44 8.71
CA ASN A 13 -7.36 -9.40 8.09
C ASN A 13 -6.57 -8.14 8.51
N ASN A 14 -7.20 -6.97 8.51
CA ASN A 14 -6.59 -5.71 8.95
C ASN A 14 -6.27 -5.73 10.45
N ILE A 15 -7.18 -6.24 11.27
CA ILE A 15 -7.01 -6.34 12.73
C ILE A 15 -5.85 -7.29 13.07
N LEU A 16 -5.75 -8.45 12.41
CA LEU A 16 -4.65 -9.39 12.62
C LEU A 16 -3.30 -8.75 12.25
N ALA A 17 -3.23 -8.06 11.11
CA ALA A 17 -2.02 -7.32 10.72
C ALA A 17 -1.63 -6.26 11.77
N LYS A 18 -2.61 -5.52 12.31
CA LYS A 18 -2.34 -4.55 13.38
C LYS A 18 -1.87 -5.21 14.69
N ILE A 19 -2.41 -6.38 15.04
CA ILE A 19 -1.94 -7.15 16.21
C ILE A 19 -0.49 -7.58 16.02
N GLU A 20 -0.11 -8.09 14.85
CA GLU A 20 1.27 -8.47 14.54
C GLU A 20 2.22 -7.27 14.58
N GLY A 21 1.79 -6.12 14.03
CA GLY A 21 2.53 -4.87 14.10
C GLY A 21 2.75 -4.42 15.55
N ASN A 22 1.70 -4.42 16.38
CA ASN A 22 1.80 -4.06 17.79
C ASN A 22 2.75 -4.98 18.58
N ASN A 23 2.69 -6.30 18.34
CA ASN A 23 3.58 -7.28 18.97
C ASN A 23 5.05 -7.09 18.53
N SER A 24 5.25 -6.52 17.35
CA SER A 24 6.58 -6.17 16.80
C SER A 24 7.02 -4.75 17.18
N HIS A 25 6.25 -4.04 18.01
CA HIS A 25 6.48 -2.65 18.38
C HIS A 25 6.51 -1.68 17.20
N ALA A 26 5.74 -1.96 16.15
CA ALA A 26 5.60 -1.13 14.96
C ALA A 26 4.27 -0.35 14.97
N ASP A 27 4.29 0.86 14.40
CA ASP A 27 3.12 1.74 14.33
C ASP A 27 2.08 1.28 13.30
N ASP A 28 2.52 0.65 12.22
CA ASP A 28 1.67 0.15 11.13
C ASP A 28 2.25 -1.17 10.57
N ALA A 29 1.44 -1.93 9.85
CA ALA A 29 1.82 -3.22 9.28
C ALA A 29 1.61 -3.22 7.76
N ILE A 30 2.67 -3.48 6.99
CA ILE A 30 2.60 -3.71 5.54
C ILE A 30 2.05 -5.11 5.29
N MET A 31 0.98 -5.19 4.49
CA MET A 31 0.33 -6.43 4.09
C MET A 31 0.73 -6.81 2.65
N LEU A 32 0.95 -8.11 2.43
CA LEU A 32 1.24 -8.67 1.10
C LEU A 32 -0.01 -9.29 0.49
N ASP A 33 -0.09 -9.29 -0.84
CA ASP A 33 -1.07 -10.06 -1.58
C ASP A 33 -0.72 -11.55 -1.63
N LYS A 34 -1.61 -12.34 -2.24
CA LYS A 34 -1.44 -13.80 -2.36
C LYS A 34 -0.23 -14.23 -3.22
N ASP A 35 0.30 -13.32 -4.03
CA ASP A 35 1.42 -13.56 -4.94
C ASP A 35 2.74 -13.03 -4.34
N GLY A 36 2.69 -12.44 -3.14
CA GLY A 36 3.84 -11.96 -2.38
C GLY A 36 4.25 -10.51 -2.67
N TYR A 37 3.44 -9.76 -3.42
CA TYR A 37 3.67 -8.33 -3.65
C TYR A 37 3.04 -7.50 -2.54
N VAL A 38 3.57 -6.30 -2.32
CA VAL A 38 2.98 -5.36 -1.36
C VAL A 38 1.61 -4.92 -1.87
N SER A 39 0.60 -5.00 -1.00
CA SER A 39 -0.76 -4.57 -1.28
C SER A 39 -1.04 -3.17 -0.71
N GLU A 40 -1.11 -3.07 0.62
CA GLU A 40 -1.36 -1.85 1.38
C GLU A 40 -0.95 -2.08 2.85
N THR A 41 -1.15 -1.09 3.72
CA THR A 41 -0.99 -1.29 5.17
C THR A 41 -2.28 -1.78 5.82
N ASN A 42 -2.26 -2.07 7.12
CA ASN A 42 -3.48 -2.48 7.82
C ASN A 42 -4.58 -1.41 7.82
N ALA A 43 -4.27 -0.15 7.50
CA ALA A 43 -5.25 0.95 7.51
C ALA A 43 -5.14 1.94 6.34
N THR A 44 -4.09 1.89 5.52
CA THR A 44 -3.83 2.92 4.49
C THR A 44 -3.22 2.32 3.23
N ASN A 45 -3.44 2.97 2.08
CA ASN A 45 -2.63 2.69 0.89
C ASN A 45 -1.19 3.19 1.10
N ILE A 46 -0.24 2.59 0.38
CA ILE A 46 1.18 2.89 0.52
C ILE A 46 1.79 3.36 -0.80
N PHE A 47 2.80 4.23 -0.70
CA PHE A 47 3.59 4.74 -1.81
C PHE A 47 5.07 4.46 -1.54
N LEU A 48 5.85 4.35 -2.61
CA LEU A 48 7.29 4.19 -2.59
C LEU A 48 7.91 5.27 -3.46
N VAL A 49 8.95 5.93 -2.97
CA VAL A 49 9.76 6.86 -3.74
C VAL A 49 11.13 6.25 -3.98
N LYS A 50 11.55 6.20 -5.26
CA LYS A 50 12.91 5.78 -5.62
C LYS A 50 13.46 6.61 -6.76
N LYS A 51 14.60 7.27 -6.53
CA LYS A 51 15.29 8.15 -7.50
C LYS A 51 14.35 9.20 -8.10
N GLY A 52 13.55 9.84 -7.23
CA GLY A 52 12.59 10.87 -7.62
C GLY A 52 11.36 10.36 -8.41
N ARG A 53 11.13 9.05 -8.44
CA ARG A 53 9.95 8.43 -9.06
C ARG A 53 9.05 7.85 -7.99
N VAL A 54 7.75 8.07 -8.13
CA VAL A 54 6.72 7.60 -7.22
C VAL A 54 6.08 6.33 -7.78
N ALA A 55 5.95 5.31 -6.95
CA ALA A 55 5.20 4.11 -7.27
C ALA A 55 4.19 3.79 -6.17
N THR A 56 3.11 3.13 -6.53
CA THR A 56 2.13 2.58 -5.58
C THR A 56 1.64 1.23 -6.11
N PRO A 57 1.32 0.27 -5.23
CA PRO A 57 0.73 -1.01 -5.66
C PRO A 57 -0.44 -0.81 -6.60
N SER A 58 -0.58 -1.68 -7.62
CA SER A 58 -1.78 -1.71 -8.45
C SER A 58 -2.99 -2.08 -7.60
N ALA A 59 -4.15 -1.52 -7.91
CA ALA A 59 -5.40 -1.74 -7.18
C ALA A 59 -6.03 -3.13 -7.45
N ASP A 60 -5.19 -4.16 -7.60
CA ASP A 60 -5.60 -5.56 -7.78
C ASP A 60 -6.00 -6.18 -6.44
N TYR A 61 -5.24 -5.88 -5.39
CA TYR A 61 -5.40 -6.47 -4.06
C TYR A 61 -5.48 -5.46 -2.90
N CYS A 62 -5.70 -4.18 -3.16
CA CYS A 62 -5.88 -3.14 -2.15
C CYS A 62 -7.13 -2.28 -2.39
N LEU A 63 -7.53 -1.49 -1.39
CA LEU A 63 -8.64 -0.56 -1.52
C LEU A 63 -8.31 0.57 -2.51
N PRO A 64 -9.24 0.95 -3.42
CA PRO A 64 -9.10 2.14 -4.25
C PRO A 64 -9.35 3.42 -3.42
N GLY A 65 -8.39 3.77 -2.56
CA GLY A 65 -8.55 4.85 -1.59
C GLY A 65 -8.66 6.24 -2.22
N ILE A 66 -9.51 7.09 -1.64
CA ILE A 66 -9.70 8.48 -2.08
C ILE A 66 -8.41 9.28 -1.90
N THR A 67 -7.75 9.15 -0.75
CA THR A 67 -6.47 9.83 -0.48
C THR A 67 -5.38 9.38 -1.45
N ARG A 68 -5.34 8.09 -1.80
CA ARG A 68 -4.42 7.56 -2.83
C ARG A 68 -4.66 8.26 -4.17
N ALA A 69 -5.91 8.36 -4.62
CA ALA A 69 -6.25 9.06 -5.85
C ALA A 69 -5.80 10.53 -5.82
N THR A 70 -6.06 11.25 -4.72
CA THR A 70 -5.60 12.63 -4.55
C THR A 70 -4.07 12.76 -4.59
N VAL A 71 -3.33 11.87 -3.92
CA VAL A 71 -1.86 11.87 -3.97
C VAL A 71 -1.37 11.64 -5.40
N MET A 72 -1.96 10.68 -6.13
CA MET A 72 -1.60 10.41 -7.51
C MET A 72 -1.83 11.61 -8.43
N GLU A 73 -2.96 12.31 -8.27
CA GLU A 73 -3.25 13.55 -9.00
C GLU A 73 -2.19 14.63 -8.72
N LEU A 74 -1.80 14.80 -7.44
CA LEU A 74 -0.77 15.76 -7.05
C LEU A 74 0.61 15.41 -7.64
N VAL A 75 1.01 14.14 -7.61
CA VAL A 75 2.28 13.68 -8.20
C VAL A 75 2.35 14.03 -9.69
N VAL A 76 1.27 13.78 -10.45
CA VAL A 76 1.19 14.13 -11.87
C VAL A 76 1.23 15.65 -12.06
N LYS A 77 0.51 16.41 -11.23
CA LYS A 77 0.48 17.89 -11.29
C LYS A 77 1.85 18.52 -11.04
N GLU A 78 2.65 17.93 -10.17
CA GLU A 78 4.03 18.35 -9.87
C GLU A 78 5.05 17.85 -10.93
N ASN A 79 4.59 17.24 -12.03
CA ASN A 79 5.41 16.69 -13.11
C ASN A 79 6.38 15.58 -12.66
N LEU A 80 6.01 14.84 -11.62
CA LEU A 80 6.75 13.66 -11.18
C LEU A 80 6.28 12.40 -11.91
N VAL A 81 7.17 11.41 -12.02
CA VAL A 81 6.82 10.12 -12.62
C VAL A 81 6.03 9.30 -11.60
N LEU A 82 4.80 8.95 -11.95
CA LEU A 82 3.94 8.04 -11.21
C LEU A 82 3.83 6.69 -11.95
N VAL A 83 4.03 5.58 -11.23
CA VAL A 83 3.85 4.23 -11.78
C VAL A 83 3.00 3.38 -10.83
N GLU A 84 1.84 2.94 -11.30
CA GLU A 84 1.07 1.87 -10.66
C GLU A 84 1.56 0.51 -11.15
N ARG A 85 2.02 -0.35 -10.24
CA ARG A 85 2.54 -1.70 -10.57
C ARG A 85 2.59 -2.60 -9.35
N HIS A 86 2.86 -3.89 -9.56
CA HIS A 86 3.29 -4.77 -8.47
C HIS A 86 4.68 -4.35 -7.96
N ILE A 87 4.83 -4.31 -6.64
CA ILE A 87 6.05 -3.87 -5.95
C ILE A 87 6.42 -4.95 -4.94
N SER A 88 7.65 -5.45 -4.99
CA SER A 88 8.13 -6.43 -4.03
C SER A 88 8.45 -5.78 -2.68
N LEU A 89 8.40 -6.55 -1.59
CA LEU A 89 8.82 -6.07 -0.28
C LEU A 89 10.30 -5.62 -0.27
N SER A 90 11.15 -6.26 -1.08
CA SER A 90 12.56 -5.89 -1.22
C SER A 90 12.78 -4.49 -1.79
N GLU A 91 11.87 -4.02 -2.65
CA GLU A 91 11.93 -2.66 -3.17
C GLU A 91 11.61 -1.63 -2.09
N PHE A 92 10.63 -1.90 -1.22
CA PHE A 92 10.33 -1.06 -0.06
C PHE A 92 11.50 -0.95 0.91
N HIS A 93 12.21 -2.05 1.17
CA HIS A 93 13.41 -2.01 2.00
C HIS A 93 14.54 -1.14 1.45
N THR A 94 14.52 -0.86 0.14
CA THR A 94 15.54 -0.04 -0.52
C THR A 94 14.96 1.26 -1.06
N ALA A 95 13.74 1.63 -0.67
CA ALA A 95 13.13 2.90 -1.04
C ALA A 95 13.94 4.09 -0.48
N ASP A 96 13.87 5.23 -1.17
CA ASP A 96 14.44 6.45 -0.63
C ASP A 96 13.47 7.06 0.41
N GLU A 97 12.16 6.94 0.15
CA GLU A 97 11.04 7.27 1.05
C GLU A 97 9.89 6.25 0.90
#